data_AF-A0A947PZS2-F1
#
_entry.id   AF-A0A947PZS2-F1
#
_cell.length_a   1.000
_cell.length_b   1.000
_cell.length_c   1.000
_cell.angle_alpha   90.00
_cell.angle_beta   90.00
_cell.angle_gamma   90.00
#
_symmetry.space_group_name_H-M   'P 1'
#
loop_
_entity.id
_entity.type
_entity.pdbx_description
1 polymer ?
#
loop_
_entity_poly.entity_id
_entity_poly.type
_entity_poly.pdbx_seq_one_letter_code
_entity_poly.pdbx_strand_id
1 'polypeptide(L)'
;MDGLFPTLFSKTFSILTLQLIITWVACTMTVGFYRSMYYVFNKNWAWLTYNARKEPNIHISSVYLWVAFIPTIIASAILFYILLKGYRTSSLESVLFFFGMWSITNGILVGICLIDIDENLGKRALGITATIVALTASVGLSTSADLAAWQNVLFTCLSVLLFMNFIRLFIAMSNAFHALTASAGAILFTLYLIFDFNLLKKKQQEGLNDWTTAVDM
;
A
#
# COMPACT_ATOMS: atom_id res chain seq x y z
N MET A 1 18.75 16.93 -12.30
CA MET A 1 18.19 16.37 -11.06
C MET A 1 19.25 15.62 -10.23
N ASP A 2 20.36 15.16 -10.83
CA ASP A 2 21.35 14.33 -10.14
C ASP A 2 22.16 15.05 -9.04
N GLY A 3 22.22 16.38 -9.07
CA GLY A 3 22.81 17.18 -7.98
C GLY A 3 21.93 17.30 -6.73
N LEU A 4 20.62 17.06 -6.83
CA LEU A 4 19.69 17.15 -5.69
C LEU A 4 19.58 15.83 -4.92
N PHE A 5 19.78 14.69 -5.61
CA PHE A 5 19.67 13.35 -5.04
C PHE A 5 20.91 12.53 -5.39
N PRO A 6 21.97 12.64 -4.58
CA PRO A 6 23.29 12.09 -4.92
C PRO A 6 23.39 10.58 -4.72
N THR A 7 22.47 9.96 -3.96
CA THR A 7 22.51 8.54 -3.61
C THR A 7 21.28 7.79 -4.14
N LEU A 8 21.44 6.49 -4.37
CA LEU A 8 20.33 5.61 -4.76
C LEU A 8 19.24 5.64 -3.68
N PHE A 9 19.64 5.61 -2.40
CA PHE A 9 18.72 5.82 -1.27
C PHE A 9 17.87 7.07 -1.43
N SER A 10 18.49 8.21 -1.72
CA SER A 10 17.77 9.48 -1.81
C SER A 10 16.77 9.48 -2.96
N LYS A 11 17.09 8.84 -4.09
CA LYS A 11 16.18 8.70 -5.24
C LYS A 11 14.99 7.80 -4.89
N THR A 12 15.24 6.61 -4.36
CA THR A 12 14.19 5.64 -3.97
C THR A 12 13.26 6.24 -2.91
N PHE A 13 13.79 6.86 -1.85
CA PHE A 13 12.97 7.49 -0.82
C PHE A 13 12.17 8.68 -1.34
N SER A 14 12.69 9.44 -2.30
CA SER A 14 11.95 10.56 -2.91
C SER A 14 10.75 10.05 -3.71
N ILE A 15 10.94 8.99 -4.50
CA ILE A 15 9.84 8.34 -5.22
C ILE A 15 8.81 7.79 -4.23
N LEU A 16 9.26 7.02 -3.23
CA LEU A 16 8.39 6.43 -2.21
C LEU A 16 7.60 7.49 -1.44
N THR A 17 8.24 8.59 -1.04
CA THR A 17 7.59 9.70 -0.33
C THR A 17 6.51 10.34 -1.20
N LEU A 18 6.80 10.59 -2.47
CA LEU A 18 5.83 11.13 -3.41
C LEU A 18 4.62 10.18 -3.57
N GLN A 19 4.86 8.87 -3.72
CA GLN A 19 3.80 7.87 -3.83
C GLN A 19 2.95 7.78 -2.57
N LEU A 20 3.57 7.84 -1.38
CA LEU A 20 2.84 7.86 -0.12
C LEU A 20 1.97 9.11 0.03
N ILE A 21 2.47 10.29 -0.39
CA ILE A 21 1.68 11.53 -0.37
C ILE A 21 0.48 11.41 -1.31
N ILE A 22 0.69 10.95 -2.55
CA ILE A 22 -0.40 10.75 -3.52
C ILE A 22 -1.46 9.80 -2.96
N THR A 23 -1.03 8.67 -2.40
CA THR A 23 -1.92 7.65 -1.82
C THR A 23 -2.69 8.22 -0.62
N TRP A 24 -2.02 8.98 0.25
CA TRP A 24 -2.63 9.60 1.42
C TRP A 24 -3.65 10.68 1.05
N VAL A 25 -3.32 11.53 0.08
CA VAL A 25 -4.25 12.55 -0.44
C VAL A 25 -5.47 11.87 -1.05
N ALA A 26 -5.28 10.87 -1.92
CA ALA A 26 -6.39 10.14 -2.52
C ALA A 26 -7.28 9.47 -1.45
N CYS A 27 -6.69 8.81 -0.46
CA CYS A 27 -7.41 8.19 0.65
C CYS A 27 -8.22 9.20 1.46
N THR A 28 -7.63 10.33 1.85
CA THR A 28 -8.31 11.36 2.64
C THR A 28 -9.41 12.05 1.84
N MET A 29 -9.20 12.26 0.53
CA MET A 29 -10.23 12.76 -0.37
C MET A 29 -11.40 11.78 -0.51
N THR A 30 -11.15 10.48 -0.61
CA THR A 30 -12.21 9.46 -0.66
C THR A 30 -13.06 9.48 0.62
N VAL A 31 -12.44 9.46 1.79
CA VAL A 31 -13.16 9.54 3.07
C VAL A 31 -13.94 10.87 3.18
N GLY A 32 -13.30 11.98 2.82
CA GLY A 32 -13.93 13.30 2.80
C GLY A 32 -15.11 13.41 1.83
N PHE A 33 -15.02 12.76 0.67
CA PHE A 33 -16.08 12.69 -0.33
C PHE A 33 -17.30 11.96 0.22
N TYR A 34 -17.13 10.76 0.78
CA TYR A 34 -18.24 10.01 1.38
C TYR A 34 -18.86 10.75 2.57
N ARG A 35 -18.04 11.43 3.37
CA ARG A 35 -18.51 12.31 4.44
C ARG A 35 -19.34 13.49 3.92
N SER A 36 -18.89 14.15 2.87
CA SER A 36 -19.63 15.26 2.26
C SER A 36 -20.95 14.79 1.66
N MET A 37 -20.94 13.64 0.98
CA MET A 37 -22.15 13.02 0.43
C MET A 37 -23.18 12.71 1.51
N TYR A 38 -22.74 12.22 2.68
CA TYR A 38 -23.64 11.94 3.81
C TYR A 38 -24.42 13.17 4.28
N TYR A 39 -23.78 14.34 4.33
CA TYR A 39 -24.46 15.58 4.77
C TYR A 39 -25.38 16.17 3.70
N VAL A 40 -25.15 15.87 2.42
CA VAL A 40 -25.89 16.44 1.29
C VAL A 40 -27.06 15.56 0.85
N PHE A 41 -26.93 14.23 0.89
CA PHE A 41 -27.91 13.29 0.34
C PHE A 41 -28.72 12.55 1.42
N ASN A 42 -29.94 12.12 1.07
CA ASN A 42 -30.89 11.48 1.99
C ASN A 42 -30.31 10.21 2.66
N LYS A 43 -30.54 10.04 3.97
CA LYS A 43 -29.81 9.14 4.90
C LYS A 43 -30.04 7.63 4.70
N ASN A 44 -30.69 7.20 3.63
CA ASN A 44 -31.08 5.79 3.47
C ASN A 44 -29.89 4.85 3.16
N TRP A 45 -28.76 5.40 2.72
CA TRP A 45 -27.59 4.63 2.28
C TRP A 45 -26.43 4.63 3.31
N ALA A 46 -26.49 5.46 4.34
CA ALA A 46 -25.43 5.61 5.33
C ALA A 46 -25.93 6.08 6.70
N TRP A 47 -25.24 5.69 7.77
CA TRP A 47 -25.52 6.13 9.14
C TRP A 47 -24.23 6.53 9.87
N LEU A 48 -24.38 7.32 10.93
CA LEU A 48 -23.27 7.77 11.76
C LEU A 48 -23.29 7.04 13.10
N THR A 49 -22.14 6.51 13.49
CA THR A 49 -21.88 6.02 14.84
C THR A 49 -20.77 6.88 15.45
N TYR A 50 -20.71 6.97 16.77
CA TYR A 50 -19.63 7.65 17.47
C TYR A 50 -18.75 6.62 18.18
N ASN A 51 -17.45 6.70 17.97
CA ASN A 51 -16.50 5.87 18.70
C ASN A 51 -16.38 6.33 20.18
N ALA A 52 -15.70 5.56 21.03
CA ALA A 52 -15.48 5.87 22.45
C ALA A 52 -14.84 7.25 22.70
N ARG A 53 -14.15 7.82 21.69
CA ARG A 53 -13.56 9.16 21.69
C ARG A 53 -14.49 10.27 21.20
N LYS A 54 -15.77 9.97 20.96
CA LYS A 54 -16.77 10.86 20.33
C LYS A 54 -16.37 11.34 18.93
N GLU A 55 -15.50 10.60 18.25
CA GLU A 55 -15.18 10.83 16.85
C GLU A 55 -16.30 10.23 15.99
N PRO A 56 -16.81 10.97 14.97
CA PRO A 56 -17.79 10.40 14.04
C PRO A 56 -17.15 9.26 13.26
N ASN A 57 -17.93 8.21 13.00
CA ASN A 57 -17.60 7.11 12.11
C ASN A 57 -18.78 6.89 11.17
N ILE A 58 -18.54 7.00 9.87
CA ILE A 58 -19.56 6.81 8.85
C ILE A 58 -19.61 5.34 8.47
N HIS A 59 -20.80 4.78 8.48
CA HIS A 59 -21.07 3.47 7.95
C HIS A 59 -21.93 3.60 6.70
N ILE A 60 -21.55 2.89 5.65
CA ILE A 60 -22.27 2.86 4.38
C ILE A 60 -22.83 1.45 4.18
N SER A 61 -24.03 1.34 3.62
CA SER A 61 -24.58 0.04 3.26
C SER A 61 -23.63 -0.68 2.29
N SER A 62 -23.35 -1.95 2.60
CA SER A 62 -22.34 -2.77 1.91
C SER A 62 -22.54 -2.74 0.39
N VAL A 63 -23.79 -2.77 -0.10
CA VAL A 63 -24.10 -2.74 -1.54
C VAL A 63 -23.44 -1.56 -2.26
N TYR A 64 -23.53 -0.34 -1.69
CA TYR A 64 -22.95 0.85 -2.31
C TYR A 64 -21.42 0.88 -2.22
N LEU A 65 -20.84 0.34 -1.14
CA LEU A 65 -19.40 0.17 -1.02
C LEU A 65 -18.87 -0.81 -2.07
N TRP A 66 -19.53 -1.95 -2.26
CA TRP A 66 -19.12 -2.94 -3.27
C TRP A 66 -19.19 -2.42 -4.71
N VAL A 67 -20.18 -1.57 -5.02
CA VAL A 67 -20.30 -0.90 -6.33
C VAL A 67 -19.11 0.01 -6.60
N ALA A 68 -18.55 0.67 -5.59
CA ALA A 68 -17.33 1.45 -5.74
C ALA A 68 -16.06 0.58 -5.70
N PHE A 69 -16.03 -0.42 -4.82
CA PHE A 69 -14.87 -1.27 -4.55
C PHE A 69 -14.43 -2.11 -5.76
N ILE A 70 -15.36 -2.80 -6.41
CA ILE A 70 -15.03 -3.72 -7.53
C ILE A 70 -14.39 -2.98 -8.71
N PRO A 71 -14.97 -1.89 -9.25
CA PRO A 71 -14.32 -1.13 -10.33
C PRO A 71 -12.95 -0.60 -9.94
N THR A 72 -12.77 -0.12 -8.69
CA THR A 72 -11.48 0.39 -8.23
C THR A 72 -10.42 -0.73 -8.12
N ILE A 73 -10.79 -1.93 -7.66
CA ILE A 73 -9.89 -3.10 -7.66
C ILE A 73 -9.48 -3.46 -9.08
N ILE A 74 -10.44 -3.52 -10.01
CA ILE A 74 -10.16 -3.88 -11.41
C ILE A 74 -9.23 -2.83 -12.04
N ALA A 75 -9.48 -1.55 -11.82
CA ALA A 75 -8.61 -0.48 -12.30
C ALA A 75 -7.20 -0.58 -11.71
N SER A 76 -7.07 -0.86 -10.40
CA SER A 76 -5.76 -1.05 -9.74
C SER A 76 -5.01 -2.24 -10.33
N ALA A 77 -5.70 -3.37 -10.57
CA ALA A 77 -5.11 -4.56 -11.17
C ALA A 77 -4.63 -4.33 -12.61
N ILE A 78 -5.41 -3.60 -13.42
CA ILE A 78 -5.03 -3.24 -14.79
C ILE A 78 -3.78 -2.35 -14.79
N LEU A 79 -3.75 -1.32 -13.94
CA LEU A 79 -2.61 -0.41 -13.82
C LEU A 79 -1.36 -1.16 -13.32
N PHE A 80 -1.53 -2.07 -12.36
CA PHE A 80 -0.44 -2.92 -11.89
C PHE A 80 0.12 -3.81 -13.00
N TYR A 81 -0.74 -4.43 -13.80
CA TYR A 81 -0.32 -5.23 -14.94
C TYR A 81 0.44 -4.42 -16.00
N ILE A 82 -0.01 -3.19 -16.27
CA ILE A 82 0.69 -2.26 -17.16
C ILE A 82 2.08 -1.94 -16.61
N LEU A 83 2.20 -1.67 -15.30
CA LEU A 83 3.49 -1.41 -14.65
C LEU A 83 4.44 -2.60 -14.77
N LEU A 84 3.97 -3.83 -14.49
CA LEU A 84 4.79 -5.04 -14.61
C LEU A 84 5.37 -5.24 -16.02
N LYS A 85 4.61 -4.88 -17.06
CA LYS A 85 5.07 -4.97 -18.45
C LYS A 85 5.94 -3.78 -18.88
N GLY A 86 5.51 -2.56 -18.53
CA GLY A 86 6.16 -1.32 -18.95
C GLY A 86 7.53 -1.12 -18.31
N TYR A 87 7.74 -1.69 -17.13
CA TYR A 87 8.98 -1.59 -16.36
C TYR A 87 10.25 -1.92 -17.15
N ARG A 88 10.22 -2.93 -18.03
CA ARG A 88 11.42 -3.40 -18.74
C ARG A 88 11.64 -2.74 -20.10
N THR A 89 10.64 -2.03 -20.63
CA THR A 89 10.62 -1.61 -22.05
C THR A 89 10.23 -0.15 -22.26
N SER A 90 9.75 0.54 -21.23
CA SER A 90 9.24 1.91 -21.33
C SER A 90 10.21 2.94 -20.74
N SER A 91 10.05 4.21 -21.15
CA SER A 91 10.79 5.32 -20.57
C SER A 91 10.43 5.53 -19.09
N LEU A 92 11.38 6.04 -18.30
CA LEU A 92 11.22 6.36 -16.88
C LEU A 92 9.96 7.20 -16.59
N GLU A 93 9.69 8.20 -17.44
CA GLU A 93 8.54 9.10 -17.31
C GLU A 93 7.22 8.36 -17.38
N SER A 94 7.10 7.41 -18.31
CA SER A 94 5.90 6.60 -18.47
C SER A 94 5.67 5.74 -17.23
N VAL A 95 6.73 5.11 -16.72
CA VAL A 95 6.66 4.28 -15.51
C VAL A 95 6.20 5.10 -14.31
N LEU A 96 6.79 6.28 -14.09
CA LEU A 96 6.40 7.18 -12.99
C LEU A 96 4.96 7.67 -13.12
N PHE A 97 4.49 7.96 -14.34
CA PHE A 97 3.11 8.36 -14.59
C PHE A 97 2.11 7.25 -14.23
N PHE A 98 2.32 6.03 -14.73
CA PHE A 98 1.47 4.89 -14.39
C PHE A 98 1.56 4.54 -12.90
N PHE A 99 2.72 4.73 -12.27
CA PHE A 99 2.89 4.49 -10.84
C PHE A 99 2.07 5.49 -10.01
N GLY A 100 2.06 6.77 -10.39
CA GLY A 100 1.20 7.77 -9.76
C GLY A 100 -0.29 7.44 -9.88
N MET A 101 -0.77 7.02 -11.05
CA MET A 101 -2.17 6.60 -11.24
C MET A 101 -2.53 5.36 -10.43
N TRP A 102 -1.62 4.39 -10.35
CA TRP A 102 -1.79 3.21 -9.52
C TRP A 102 -1.89 3.58 -8.04
N SER A 103 -1.06 4.49 -7.55
CA SER A 103 -1.12 4.99 -6.18
C SER A 103 -2.39 5.76 -5.85
N ILE A 104 -2.93 6.56 -6.79
CA ILE A 104 -4.25 7.19 -6.61
C ILE A 104 -5.32 6.10 -6.41
N THR A 105 -5.31 5.08 -7.27
CA THR A 105 -6.32 4.01 -7.24
C THR A 105 -6.22 3.20 -5.93
N ASN A 106 -5.01 2.93 -5.45
CA ASN A 106 -4.82 2.29 -4.14
C ASN A 106 -5.22 3.19 -2.97
N GLY A 107 -4.97 4.50 -3.05
CA GLY A 107 -5.45 5.44 -2.04
C GLY A 107 -6.98 5.42 -1.92
N ILE A 108 -7.68 5.37 -3.05
CA ILE A 108 -9.15 5.21 -3.07
C ILE A 108 -9.56 3.88 -2.43
N LEU A 109 -8.91 2.76 -2.78
CA LEU A 109 -9.19 1.44 -2.19
C LEU A 109 -9.01 1.44 -0.67
N VAL A 110 -7.89 1.98 -0.18
CA VAL A 110 -7.64 2.10 1.26
C VAL A 110 -8.71 2.96 1.92
N GLY A 111 -9.12 4.06 1.28
CA GLY A 111 -10.22 4.91 1.76
C GLY A 111 -11.55 4.15 1.88
N ILE A 112 -11.91 3.34 0.89
CA ILE A 112 -13.12 2.49 0.92
C ILE A 112 -13.02 1.45 2.04
N CYS A 113 -11.88 0.78 2.19
CA CYS A 113 -11.65 -0.19 3.27
C CYS A 113 -11.73 0.43 4.66
N LEU A 114 -11.24 1.67 4.82
CA LEU A 114 -11.32 2.40 6.09
C LEU A 114 -12.77 2.74 6.46
N ILE A 115 -13.62 3.08 5.48
CA ILE A 115 -15.04 3.34 5.71
C ILE A 115 -15.78 2.05 6.12
N ASP A 116 -15.40 0.90 5.56
CA ASP A 116 -16.01 -0.40 5.91
C ASP A 116 -15.67 -0.85 7.34
N ILE A 117 -14.43 -0.58 7.78
CA ILE A 117 -13.94 -1.00 9.11
C ILE A 117 -14.20 0.09 10.17
N ASP A 118 -13.41 1.16 10.14
CA ASP A 118 -13.57 2.39 10.95
C ASP A 118 -12.54 3.42 10.44
N GLU A 119 -13.03 4.58 10.02
CA GLU A 119 -12.23 5.62 9.38
C GLU A 119 -11.16 6.20 10.31
N ASN A 120 -11.36 6.11 11.63
CA ASN A 120 -10.46 6.66 12.64
C ASN A 120 -9.26 5.74 12.92
N LEU A 121 -9.30 4.47 12.48
CA LEU A 121 -8.17 3.54 12.60
C LEU A 121 -7.01 3.93 11.69
N GLY A 122 -7.28 4.63 10.57
CA GLY A 122 -6.29 4.94 9.54
C GLY A 122 -5.05 5.63 10.10
N LYS A 123 -5.23 6.66 10.94
CA LYS A 123 -4.11 7.41 11.55
C LYS A 123 -3.25 6.54 12.47
N ARG A 124 -3.89 5.63 13.21
CA ARG A 124 -3.19 4.72 14.14
C ARG A 124 -2.39 3.67 13.39
N ALA A 125 -3.00 3.07 12.37
CA ALA A 125 -2.33 2.11 11.50
C ALA A 125 -1.10 2.74 10.82
N LEU A 126 -1.25 3.97 10.30
CA LEU A 126 -0.16 4.71 9.65
C LEU A 126 1.03 4.93 10.60
N GLY A 127 0.78 5.33 11.85
CA GLY A 127 1.83 5.55 12.85
C GLY A 127 2.58 4.27 13.23
N ILE A 128 1.86 3.15 13.38
CA ILE A 128 2.49 1.84 13.66
C ILE A 128 3.33 1.40 12.46
N THR A 129 2.79 1.49 11.24
CA THR A 129 3.52 1.13 10.02
C THR A 129 4.77 1.98 9.84
N ALA A 130 4.70 3.30 10.07
CA ALA A 130 5.86 4.18 9.99
C ALA A 130 6.96 3.78 11.01
N THR A 131 6.56 3.39 12.22
CA THR A 131 7.49 2.90 13.25
C THR A 131 8.16 1.60 12.82
N ILE A 132 7.39 0.65 12.27
CA ILE A 132 7.91 -0.62 11.74
C ILE A 132 8.90 -0.36 10.59
N VAL A 133 8.58 0.56 9.67
CA VAL A 133 9.48 0.94 8.57
C VAL A 133 10.79 1.52 9.10
N ALA A 134 10.76 2.40 10.11
CA ALA A 134 11.97 2.97 10.70
C ALA A 134 12.85 1.91 11.41
N LEU A 135 12.22 1.00 12.16
CA LEU A 135 12.93 -0.10 12.83
C LEU A 135 13.52 -1.08 11.81
N THR A 136 12.76 -1.48 10.80
CA THR A 136 13.22 -2.40 9.75
C THR A 136 14.29 -1.77 8.87
N ALA A 137 14.23 -0.46 8.60
CA ALA A 137 15.32 0.27 7.95
C ALA A 137 16.62 0.18 8.75
N SER A 138 16.56 0.37 10.06
CA SER A 138 17.73 0.27 10.94
C SER A 138 18.35 -1.14 10.91
N VAL A 139 17.52 -2.18 10.93
CA VAL A 139 17.96 -3.59 10.90
C VAL A 139 18.46 -4.00 9.51
N GLY A 140 17.73 -3.67 8.45
CA GLY A 140 18.08 -4.03 7.07
C GLY A 140 19.37 -3.38 6.60
N LEU A 141 19.62 -2.12 6.99
CA LEU A 141 20.86 -1.41 6.65
C LEU A 141 22.07 -1.87 7.47
N SER A 142 21.88 -2.33 8.70
CA SER A 142 22.97 -2.84 9.55
C SER A 142 23.34 -4.29 9.24
N THR A 143 22.43 -5.06 8.65
CA THR A 143 22.66 -6.46 8.30
C THR A 143 23.76 -6.58 7.22
N SER A 144 24.69 -7.51 7.44
CA SER A 144 25.76 -7.88 6.50
C SER A 144 25.53 -9.24 5.83
N ALA A 145 24.46 -9.95 6.21
CA ALA A 145 24.10 -11.24 5.64
C ALA A 145 23.48 -11.04 4.24
N ASP A 146 23.84 -11.93 3.31
CA ASP A 146 23.30 -11.90 1.95
C ASP A 146 21.92 -12.56 1.93
N LEU A 147 20.86 -11.75 1.89
CA LEU A 147 19.46 -12.22 1.94
C LEU A 147 18.91 -12.64 0.57
N ALA A 148 19.75 -12.76 -0.46
CA ALA A 148 19.31 -13.08 -1.82
C ALA A 148 18.47 -14.37 -1.91
N ALA A 149 18.79 -15.39 -1.09
CA ALA A 149 18.03 -16.64 -1.03
C ALA A 149 16.59 -16.46 -0.50
N TRP A 150 16.35 -15.39 0.27
CA TRP A 150 15.04 -15.10 0.87
C TRP A 150 14.04 -14.58 -0.16
N GLN A 151 14.50 -14.03 -1.29
CA GLN A 151 13.64 -13.49 -2.35
C GLN A 151 12.60 -14.54 -2.82
N ASN A 152 13.06 -15.76 -3.14
CA ASN A 152 12.18 -16.82 -3.63
C ASN A 152 11.21 -17.32 -2.56
N VAL A 153 11.68 -17.42 -1.32
CA VAL A 153 10.86 -17.85 -0.17
C VAL A 153 9.77 -16.82 0.11
N LEU A 154 10.15 -15.54 0.24
CA LEU A 154 9.23 -14.44 0.46
C LEU A 154 8.19 -14.32 -0.66
N PHE A 155 8.62 -14.45 -1.91
CA PHE A 155 7.72 -14.42 -3.07
C PHE A 155 6.70 -15.57 -3.06
N THR A 156 7.14 -16.77 -2.68
CA THR A 156 6.23 -17.93 -2.55
C THR A 156 5.22 -17.69 -1.42
N CYS A 157 5.66 -17.20 -0.26
CA CYS A 157 4.77 -16.86 0.85
C CYS A 157 3.76 -15.76 0.48
N LEU A 158 4.20 -14.73 -0.25
CA LEU A 158 3.33 -13.66 -0.72
C LEU A 158 2.27 -14.18 -1.69
N SER A 159 2.68 -15.05 -2.62
CA SER A 159 1.76 -15.67 -3.58
C SER A 159 0.68 -16.48 -2.87
N VAL A 160 1.06 -17.33 -1.90
CA VAL A 160 0.11 -18.10 -1.08
C VAL A 160 -0.85 -17.18 -0.34
N LEU A 161 -0.34 -16.11 0.28
CA LEU A 161 -1.17 -15.15 1.00
C LEU A 161 -2.15 -14.42 0.07
N LEU A 162 -1.71 -14.04 -1.13
CA LEU A 162 -2.57 -13.42 -2.15
C LEU A 162 -3.67 -14.39 -2.60
N PHE A 163 -3.32 -15.64 -2.90
CA PHE A 163 -4.29 -16.68 -3.28
C PHE A 163 -5.33 -16.92 -2.17
N MET A 164 -4.90 -16.98 -0.90
CA MET A 164 -5.84 -17.13 0.22
C MET A 164 -6.79 -15.94 0.34
N ASN A 165 -6.30 -14.71 0.20
CA ASN A 165 -7.14 -13.51 0.24
C ASN A 165 -8.08 -13.42 -0.97
N PHE A 166 -7.67 -13.94 -2.13
CA PHE A 166 -8.53 -14.01 -3.30
C PHE A 166 -9.67 -15.02 -3.12
N ILE A 167 -9.37 -16.23 -2.62
CA ILE A 167 -10.39 -17.25 -2.32
C ILE A 167 -11.42 -16.72 -1.31
N ARG A 168 -10.95 -15.93 -0.32
CA ARG A 168 -11.80 -15.28 0.68
C ARG A 168 -12.84 -14.33 0.08
N LEU A 169 -12.62 -13.75 -1.11
CA LEU A 169 -13.65 -12.92 -1.76
C LEU A 169 -14.91 -13.73 -2.11
N PHE A 170 -14.78 -15.05 -2.26
CA PHE A 170 -15.87 -15.94 -2.65
C PHE A 170 -16.40 -16.79 -1.48
N ILE A 171 -15.62 -16.97 -0.42
CA ILE A 171 -15.95 -17.86 0.70
C ILE A 171 -15.87 -17.09 2.02
N ALA A 172 -16.98 -17.09 2.78
CA ALA A 172 -17.00 -16.56 4.14
C ALA A 172 -16.13 -17.42 5.06
N MET A 173 -15.08 -16.82 5.63
CA MET A 173 -14.17 -17.46 6.58
C MET A 173 -14.42 -16.95 7.99
N SER A 174 -13.92 -17.67 9.00
CA SER A 174 -14.09 -17.30 10.39
C SER A 174 -13.25 -16.06 10.77
N ASN A 175 -13.72 -15.32 11.78
CA ASN A 175 -13.01 -14.15 12.32
C ASN A 175 -11.61 -14.49 12.83
N ALA A 176 -11.41 -15.70 13.39
CA ALA A 176 -10.09 -16.15 13.83
C ALA A 176 -9.12 -16.31 12.65
N PHE A 177 -9.60 -16.85 11.53
CA PHE A 177 -8.81 -16.95 10.31
C PHE A 177 -8.49 -15.57 9.71
N HIS A 178 -9.40 -14.60 9.84
CA HIS A 178 -9.15 -13.21 9.44
C HIS A 178 -7.99 -12.57 10.23
N ALA A 179 -7.97 -12.77 11.55
CA ALA A 179 -6.88 -12.26 12.38
C ALA A 179 -5.55 -12.96 12.07
N LEU A 180 -5.57 -14.27 11.82
CA LEU A 180 -4.37 -15.04 11.48
C LEU A 180 -3.77 -14.60 10.13
N THR A 181 -4.60 -14.47 9.09
CA THR A 181 -4.14 -14.03 7.76
C THR A 181 -3.62 -12.59 7.78
N ALA A 182 -4.26 -11.69 8.52
CA ALA A 182 -3.81 -10.31 8.67
C ALA A 182 -2.46 -10.22 9.42
N SER A 183 -2.30 -10.97 10.50
CA SER A 183 -1.03 -11.01 11.27
C SER A 183 0.10 -11.66 10.48
N ALA A 184 -0.16 -12.76 9.77
CA ALA A 184 0.81 -13.40 8.87
C ALA A 184 1.26 -12.43 7.77
N GLY A 185 0.33 -11.66 7.19
CA GLY A 185 0.64 -10.62 6.22
C GLY A 185 1.53 -9.51 6.79
N ALA A 186 1.21 -9.01 7.98
CA ALA A 186 2.01 -7.98 8.63
C ALA A 186 3.46 -8.44 8.91
N ILE A 187 3.63 -9.68 9.37
CA ILE A 187 4.97 -10.27 9.57
C ILE A 187 5.70 -10.40 8.24
N LEU A 188 5.03 -10.95 7.21
CA LEU A 188 5.61 -11.13 5.89
C LEU A 188 6.06 -9.80 5.27
N PHE A 189 5.24 -8.76 5.31
CA PHE A 189 5.60 -7.43 4.82
C PHE A 189 6.76 -6.81 5.62
N THR A 190 6.84 -7.07 6.93
CA THR A 190 7.98 -6.63 7.75
C THR A 190 9.29 -7.30 7.30
N LEU A 191 9.25 -8.59 6.95
CA LEU A 191 10.41 -9.30 6.41
C LEU A 191 10.80 -8.78 5.03
N TYR A 192 9.83 -8.44 4.17
CA TYR A 192 10.08 -7.76 2.90
C TYR A 192 10.80 -6.43 3.10
N LEU A 193 10.38 -5.59 4.04
CA LEU A 193 11.07 -4.33 4.32
C LEU A 193 12.54 -4.55 4.68
N ILE A 194 12.85 -5.52 5.53
CA ILE A 194 14.25 -5.85 5.89
C ILE A 194 15.03 -6.28 4.65
N PHE A 195 14.44 -7.13 3.81
CA PHE A 195 15.04 -7.59 2.56
C PHE A 195 15.28 -6.42 1.59
N ASP A 196 14.30 -5.55 1.38
CA ASP A 196 14.35 -4.42 0.46
C ASP A 196 15.43 -3.42 0.88
N PHE A 197 15.55 -3.10 2.18
CA PHE A 197 16.61 -2.21 2.67
C PHE A 197 18.01 -2.81 2.51
N ASN A 198 18.16 -4.13 2.69
CA ASN A 198 19.43 -4.82 2.45
C ASN A 198 19.78 -4.82 0.96
N LEU A 199 18.82 -5.13 0.09
CA LEU A 199 19.01 -5.09 -1.36
C LEU A 199 19.39 -3.69 -1.86
N LEU A 200 18.73 -2.65 -1.34
CA LEU A 200 19.01 -1.25 -1.67
C LEU A 200 20.45 -0.86 -1.28
N LYS A 201 20.89 -1.27 -0.09
CA LYS A 201 22.29 -1.11 0.36
C LYS A 201 23.27 -1.81 -0.59
N LYS A 202 22.98 -3.05 -0.96
CA LYS A 202 23.84 -3.85 -1.86
C LYS A 202 23.96 -3.21 -3.24
N LYS A 203 22.84 -2.83 -3.86
CA LYS A 203 22.85 -2.15 -5.17
C LYS A 203 23.61 -0.82 -5.15
N GLN A 204 23.51 -0.06 -4.06
CA GLN A 204 24.29 1.15 -3.91
C GLN A 204 25.80 0.86 -3.77
N GLN A 205 26.19 -0.21 -3.09
CA GLN A 205 27.60 -0.64 -3.00
C GLN A 205 28.16 -1.12 -4.34
N GLU A 206 27.32 -1.68 -5.20
CA GLU A 206 27.66 -2.06 -6.58
C GLU A 206 27.81 -0.85 -7.52
N GLY A 207 27.58 0.38 -7.02
CA GLY A 207 27.71 1.62 -7.79
C GLY A 207 26.51 1.95 -8.68
N LEU A 208 25.41 1.20 -8.57
CA LEU A 208 24.17 1.46 -9.30
C LEU A 208 23.46 2.66 -8.66
N ASN A 209 23.45 3.80 -9.36
CA ASN A 209 22.84 5.05 -8.86
C ASN A 209 21.96 5.71 -9.92
N ASP A 210 21.18 4.90 -10.63
CA ASP A 210 20.30 5.37 -11.69
C ASP A 210 18.86 5.45 -11.22
N TRP A 211 18.10 6.37 -11.83
CA TRP A 211 16.67 6.54 -11.53
C TRP A 211 15.83 5.32 -11.90
N THR A 212 16.25 4.56 -12.90
CA THR A 212 15.66 3.26 -13.25
C THR A 212 15.82 2.29 -12.08
N THR A 213 17.05 2.10 -11.60
CA THR A 213 17.33 1.26 -10.43
C THR A 213 16.58 1.73 -9.18
N ALA A 214 16.34 3.03 -9.03
CA ALA A 214 15.58 3.57 -7.90
C ALA A 214 14.08 3.27 -7.97
N VAL A 215 13.49 3.27 -9.17
CA VAL A 215 12.11 2.84 -9.44
C VAL A 215 11.96 1.32 -9.35
N ASP A 216 13.06 0.61 -9.59
CA ASP A 216 13.13 -0.85 -9.50
C ASP A 216 13.01 -1.41 -8.09
N MET A 217 13.23 -0.57 -7.08
CA MET A 217 13.15 -0.89 -5.66
C MET A 217 11.77 -0.52 -5.12
#